data_AF-A0A6L4WZ33-F1
#
_entry.id   AF-A0A6L4WZ33-F1
#
_cell.length_a   1.000
_cell.length_b   1.000
_cell.length_c   1.000
_cell.angle_alpha   90.00
_cell.angle_beta   90.00
_cell.angle_gamma   90.00
#
_symmetry.space_group_name_H-M   'P 1'
#
loop_
_entity.id
_entity.type
_entity.pdbx_description
1 polymer ?
#
loop_
_entity_poly.entity_id
_entity_poly.type
_entity_poly.pdbx_seq_one_letter_code
_entity_poly.pdbx_strand_id
1 'polypeptide(L)'
;MNNNYNQNNNNYDNVNNQGSHENNQGYYGNNTQDDVNNTYTDTDIVQKGDTIFHPIAYRGFSANSLITFNSFIQEKKDSGNSFVTDVVFIVFREGVRSNNSTQYNKQTEIKIKFNAIELRALGYAIRNSFKLKKSAGEGVILYKANTASAEVQINTSKDMYYINCIKYDSGKKIGVSFDQYNFLAFSDTLKNMADLTESFLYKHQRAIKNQGV
;
A
#
# COMPACT_ATOMS: atom_id res chain seq x y z
N MET A 1 22.36 -51.63 -60.97
CA MET A 1 21.12 -52.40 -60.75
C MET A 1 20.00 -51.43 -60.39
N ASN A 2 18.82 -51.72 -60.92
CA ASN A 2 17.59 -50.91 -61.06
C ASN A 2 17.06 -50.12 -59.84
N ASN A 3 16.57 -48.91 -60.17
CA ASN A 3 15.31 -48.23 -59.81
C ASN A 3 14.40 -48.83 -58.71
N ASN A 4 13.91 -47.99 -57.78
CA ASN A 4 12.51 -47.50 -57.86
C ASN A 4 12.17 -46.32 -56.92
N TYR A 5 11.21 -45.54 -57.40
CA TYR A 5 10.63 -44.27 -56.95
C TYR A 5 9.55 -44.40 -55.85
N ASN A 6 9.38 -43.34 -55.04
CA ASN A 6 8.13 -42.58 -54.81
C ASN A 6 8.41 -41.44 -53.81
N GLN A 7 8.54 -40.17 -54.22
CA GLN A 7 7.47 -39.17 -54.35
C GLN A 7 6.35 -39.24 -53.28
N ASN A 8 6.28 -38.24 -52.40
CA ASN A 8 5.12 -37.34 -52.43
C ASN A 8 5.40 -35.94 -51.86
N ASN A 9 4.78 -34.97 -52.53
CA ASN A 9 4.95 -33.52 -52.46
C ASN A 9 4.20 -32.84 -51.31
N ASN A 10 4.75 -31.68 -50.94
CA ASN A 10 4.14 -30.39 -50.58
C ASN A 10 2.60 -30.32 -50.41
N ASN A 11 2.16 -29.67 -49.33
CA ASN A 11 1.42 -28.41 -49.48
C ASN A 11 1.40 -27.58 -48.18
N TYR A 12 1.88 -26.34 -48.33
CA TYR A 12 1.54 -25.20 -47.50
C TYR A 12 0.11 -24.74 -47.83
N ASP A 13 -0.44 -23.96 -46.89
CA ASP A 13 -1.64 -23.13 -46.96
C ASP A 13 -3.00 -23.84 -46.79
N ASN A 14 -3.61 -23.63 -45.61
CA ASN A 14 -4.82 -22.81 -45.62
C ASN A 14 -5.12 -22.12 -44.28
N VAL A 15 -5.45 -20.84 -44.41
CA VAL A 15 -5.88 -19.88 -43.40
C VAL A 15 -7.35 -20.11 -43.07
N ASN A 16 -7.70 -20.03 -41.79
CA ASN A 16 -9.03 -19.66 -41.25
C ASN A 16 -8.79 -19.30 -39.77
N ASN A 17 -8.57 -18.04 -39.39
CA ASN A 17 -9.55 -16.96 -39.22
C ASN A 17 -10.95 -17.45 -38.81
N GLN A 18 -11.25 -17.42 -37.49
CA GLN A 18 -12.51 -16.94 -36.94
C GLN A 18 -12.50 -16.93 -35.40
N GLY A 19 -12.87 -15.79 -34.82
CA GLY A 19 -13.76 -15.79 -33.65
C GLY A 19 -13.12 -15.86 -32.27
N SER A 20 -12.46 -14.77 -31.87
CA SER A 20 -12.50 -14.29 -30.49
C SER A 20 -13.95 -14.12 -30.03
N HIS A 21 -14.37 -14.85 -28.99
CA HIS A 21 -15.40 -14.38 -28.08
C HIS A 21 -15.07 -14.77 -26.64
N GLU A 22 -14.87 -13.70 -25.88
CA GLU A 22 -14.75 -13.63 -24.45
C GLU A 22 -15.94 -14.32 -23.76
N ASN A 23 -15.66 -15.13 -22.76
CA ASN A 23 -16.56 -15.35 -21.63
C ASN A 23 -15.70 -15.38 -20.36
N ASN A 24 -15.10 -14.23 -20.04
CA ASN A 24 -14.56 -13.97 -18.71
C ASN A 24 -15.69 -13.40 -17.86
N GLN A 25 -16.60 -14.27 -17.43
CA GLN A 25 -17.62 -13.90 -16.45
C GLN A 25 -16.94 -13.72 -15.09
N GLY A 26 -16.99 -12.48 -14.61
CA GLY A 26 -16.38 -12.05 -13.36
C GLY A 26 -16.86 -12.86 -12.17
N TYR A 27 -15.89 -13.29 -11.37
CA TYR A 27 -16.15 -13.70 -9.99
C TYR A 27 -15.74 -12.56 -9.06
N TYR A 28 -16.72 -11.72 -8.75
CA TYR A 28 -16.71 -10.90 -7.55
C TYR A 28 -16.85 -11.84 -6.34
N GLY A 29 -15.74 -12.15 -5.69
CA GLY A 29 -15.71 -12.91 -4.44
C GLY A 29 -16.24 -12.05 -3.29
N ASN A 30 -17.41 -12.43 -2.80
CA ASN A 30 -18.16 -11.80 -1.72
C ASN A 30 -17.38 -11.65 -0.41
N ASN A 31 -17.69 -10.55 0.28
CA ASN A 31 -17.41 -10.32 1.70
C ASN A 31 -17.96 -11.47 2.55
N THR A 32 -17.10 -12.09 3.34
CA THR A 32 -17.51 -12.77 4.58
C THR A 32 -16.70 -12.20 5.73
N GLN A 33 -17.40 -11.31 6.43
CA GLN A 33 -17.26 -10.99 7.84
C GLN A 33 -17.22 -12.30 8.64
N ASP A 34 -16.18 -12.49 9.45
CA ASP A 34 -16.23 -13.03 10.82
C ASP A 34 -14.84 -13.53 11.26
N ASP A 35 -14.27 -12.78 12.22
CA ASP A 35 -13.41 -13.20 13.34
C ASP A 35 -12.49 -12.05 13.76
N VAL A 36 -13.07 -11.07 14.45
CA VAL A 36 -12.32 -9.98 15.09
C VAL A 36 -12.75 -9.87 16.55
N ASN A 37 -12.08 -10.63 17.42
CA ASN A 37 -12.05 -10.34 18.86
C ASN A 37 -10.65 -9.86 19.25
N ASN A 38 -10.26 -8.75 18.60
CA ASN A 38 -9.63 -7.58 19.23
C ASN A 38 -9.61 -6.50 18.14
N THR A 39 -10.78 -5.88 17.98
CA THR A 39 -11.11 -4.87 16.98
C THR A 39 -10.58 -3.55 17.49
N TYR A 40 -9.51 -3.02 16.87
CA TYR A 40 -9.46 -1.58 16.71
C TYR A 40 -10.56 -1.28 15.70
N THR A 41 -11.76 -0.97 16.18
CA THR A 41 -12.83 -0.44 15.34
C THR A 41 -12.39 0.92 14.82
N ASP A 42 -12.51 1.06 13.51
CA ASP A 42 -11.96 2.06 12.60
C ASP A 42 -12.49 3.51 12.78
N THR A 43 -13.02 3.86 13.96
CA THR A 43 -13.67 5.17 14.21
C THR A 43 -13.54 5.68 15.65
N ASP A 44 -12.95 4.94 16.58
CA ASP A 44 -12.98 5.32 17.99
C ASP A 44 -11.79 6.21 18.35
N ILE A 45 -12.08 7.31 19.05
CA ILE A 45 -11.07 8.18 19.64
C ILE A 45 -10.24 7.35 20.63
N VAL A 46 -8.93 7.21 20.38
CA VAL A 46 -8.04 6.44 21.25
C VAL A 46 -7.29 7.38 22.18
N GLN A 47 -7.51 7.26 23.49
CA GLN A 47 -6.72 7.97 24.49
C GLN A 47 -5.56 7.10 24.99
N LYS A 48 -4.35 7.64 24.96
CA LYS A 48 -3.13 7.02 25.51
C LYS A 48 -2.37 8.04 26.36
N GLY A 49 -2.59 7.99 27.67
CA GLY A 49 -2.11 9.04 28.59
C GLY A 49 -2.75 10.39 28.25
N ASP A 50 -1.94 11.44 28.19
CA ASP A 50 -2.39 12.81 27.83
C ASP A 50 -2.55 13.03 26.32
N THR A 51 -2.42 11.96 25.53
CA THR A 51 -2.59 12.00 24.08
C THR A 51 -3.92 11.41 23.68
N ILE A 52 -4.67 12.14 22.86
CA ILE A 52 -5.91 11.71 22.22
C ILE A 52 -5.65 11.56 20.72
N PHE A 53 -6.06 10.43 20.13
CA PHE A 53 -5.98 10.17 18.70
C PHE A 53 -7.39 10.21 18.11
N HIS A 54 -7.63 11.17 17.23
CA HIS A 54 -8.87 11.28 16.46
C HIS A 54 -8.67 10.58 15.11
N PRO A 55 -9.29 9.43 14.85
CA PRO A 55 -9.11 8.70 13.59
C PRO A 55 -9.70 9.49 12.41
N ILE A 56 -8.96 9.55 11.30
CA ILE A 56 -9.35 10.29 10.10
C ILE A 56 -9.57 9.36 8.91
N ALA A 57 -8.61 8.47 8.61
CA ALA A 57 -8.72 7.57 7.48
C ALA A 57 -7.94 6.27 7.69
N TYR A 58 -8.47 5.20 7.10
CA TYR A 58 -7.85 3.89 7.05
C TYR A 58 -7.82 3.35 5.62
N ARG A 59 -6.70 2.73 5.24
CA ARG A 59 -6.63 1.92 4.02
C ARG A 59 -5.66 0.77 4.16
N GLY A 60 -6.09 -0.43 3.80
CA GLY A 60 -5.24 -1.61 3.63
C GLY A 60 -5.05 -1.99 2.16
N PHE A 61 -3.86 -2.48 1.83
CA PHE A 61 -3.55 -3.14 0.57
C PHE A 61 -3.01 -4.55 0.87
N SER A 62 -3.83 -5.55 0.56
CA SER A 62 -3.58 -6.96 0.83
C SER A 62 -3.02 -7.67 -0.39
N ALA A 63 -1.84 -8.27 -0.26
CA ALA A 63 -1.26 -9.19 -1.25
C ALA A 63 -0.55 -10.35 -0.51
N ASN A 64 0.67 -10.70 -0.93
CA ASN A 64 1.57 -11.59 -0.20
C ASN A 64 1.96 -11.06 1.19
N SER A 65 1.98 -9.73 1.34
CA SER A 65 2.07 -9.03 2.63
C SER A 65 0.93 -8.01 2.72
N LEU A 66 0.70 -7.48 3.91
CA LEU A 66 -0.25 -6.39 4.13
C LEU A 66 0.50 -5.10 4.40
N ILE A 67 0.10 -4.03 3.73
CA ILE A 67 0.44 -2.66 4.10
C ILE A 67 -0.86 -1.91 4.47
N THR A 68 -0.89 -1.30 5.65
CA THR A 68 -2.01 -0.45 6.08
C THR A 68 -1.55 0.96 6.40
N PHE A 69 -2.40 1.93 6.11
CA PHE A 69 -2.24 3.33 6.45
C PHE A 69 -3.35 3.71 7.41
N ASN A 70 -2.98 4.28 8.55
CA ASN A 70 -3.91 4.72 9.57
C ASN A 70 -3.58 6.19 9.87
N SER A 71 -4.45 7.12 9.48
CA SER A 71 -4.25 8.54 9.73
C SER A 71 -5.11 9.05 10.89
N PHE A 72 -4.51 9.93 11.69
CA PHE A 72 -5.07 10.47 12.91
C PHE A 72 -4.73 11.95 13.04
N ILE A 73 -5.56 12.69 13.77
CA ILE A 73 -5.12 13.89 14.47
C ILE A 73 -4.72 13.50 15.88
N GLN A 74 -3.46 13.70 16.22
CA GLN A 74 -2.93 13.52 17.55
C GLN A 74 -3.05 14.84 18.32
N GLU A 75 -3.83 14.85 19.38
CA GLU A 75 -3.98 15.96 20.31
C GLU A 75 -3.26 15.63 21.62
N LYS A 76 -2.40 16.54 22.08
CA LYS A 76 -1.75 16.47 23.39
C LYS A 76 -2.20 17.65 24.23
N LYS A 77 -2.69 17.37 25.44
CA LYS A 77 -3.03 18.41 26.41
C LYS A 77 -1.85 18.63 27.33
N ASP A 78 -1.42 19.88 27.45
CA ASP A 78 -0.39 20.30 28.39
C ASP A 78 -0.79 21.62 29.03
N SER A 79 -1.01 21.59 30.34
CA SER A 79 -1.18 22.79 31.18
C SER A 79 -2.20 23.81 30.65
N GLY A 80 -3.33 23.32 30.11
CA GLY A 80 -4.40 24.14 29.55
C GLY A 80 -4.27 24.45 28.05
N ASN A 81 -3.12 24.14 27.43
CA ASN A 81 -2.93 24.23 25.99
C ASN A 81 -3.16 22.88 25.32
N SER A 82 -3.75 22.89 24.13
CA SER A 82 -3.92 21.70 23.29
C SER A 82 -3.02 21.82 22.05
N PHE A 83 -2.08 20.89 21.91
CA PHE A 83 -1.19 20.78 20.76
C PHE A 83 -1.72 19.70 19.83
N VAL A 84 -2.00 20.05 18.58
CA VAL A 84 -2.57 19.12 17.61
C VAL A 84 -1.65 18.96 16.40
N THR A 85 -1.39 17.72 16.03
CA THR A 85 -0.51 17.33 14.93
C THR A 85 -1.16 16.20 14.14
N ASP A 86 -0.99 16.18 12.84
CA ASP A 86 -1.34 15.04 12.01
C ASP A 86 -0.32 13.92 12.14
N VAL A 87 -0.82 12.68 12.15
CA VAL A 87 0.01 11.47 12.25
C VAL A 87 -0.56 10.40 11.36
N VAL A 88 0.28 9.78 10.54
CA VAL A 88 -0.06 8.61 9.72
C VAL A 88 0.84 7.46 10.12
N PHE A 89 0.27 6.35 10.56
CA PHE A 89 1.01 5.11 10.79
C PHE A 89 0.91 4.21 9.56
N ILE A 90 2.06 3.94 8.94
CA ILE A 90 2.22 2.90 7.93
C ILE A 90 2.63 1.62 8.64
N VAL A 91 1.87 0.55 8.46
CA VAL A 91 2.10 -0.73 9.11
C VAL A 91 2.25 -1.82 8.06
N PHE A 92 3.37 -2.52 8.10
CA PHE A 92 3.65 -3.68 7.25
C PHE A 92 3.52 -4.95 8.08
N ARG A 93 2.83 -5.97 7.55
CA ARG A 93 2.72 -7.31 8.17
C ARG A 93 3.02 -8.39 7.15
N GLU A 94 3.77 -9.40 7.57
CA GLU A 94 4.05 -10.57 6.74
C GLU A 94 2.77 -11.39 6.56
N GLY A 95 2.53 -11.84 5.33
CA GLY A 95 1.49 -12.82 5.05
C GLY A 95 2.01 -14.23 5.19
N VAL A 96 1.26 -15.07 5.88
CA VAL A 96 1.45 -16.52 5.95
C VAL A 96 0.33 -17.15 5.14
N ARG A 97 0.70 -17.87 4.08
CA ARG A 97 -0.27 -18.52 3.20
C ARG A 97 -0.71 -19.86 3.79
N SER A 98 -2.00 -20.06 3.94
CA SER A 98 -2.61 -21.32 4.39
C SER A 98 -3.91 -21.57 3.64
N ASN A 99 -4.06 -22.75 3.03
CA ASN A 99 -5.28 -23.24 2.37
C ASN A 99 -6.06 -22.15 1.60
N ASN A 100 -5.47 -21.61 0.52
CA ASN A 100 -6.04 -20.57 -0.35
C ASN A 100 -6.32 -19.20 0.31
N SER A 101 -5.98 -19.01 1.58
CA SER A 101 -6.05 -17.74 2.28
C SER A 101 -4.67 -17.23 2.67
N THR A 102 -4.55 -15.92 2.84
CA THR A 102 -3.36 -15.28 3.41
C THR A 102 -3.75 -14.69 4.76
N GLN A 103 -3.11 -15.13 5.84
CA GLN A 103 -3.26 -14.54 7.15
C GLN A 103 -2.09 -13.58 7.41
N TYR A 104 -2.36 -12.42 8.00
CA TYR A 104 -1.33 -11.41 8.26
C TYR A 104 -0.91 -11.43 9.73
N ASN A 105 0.36 -11.70 9.97
CA ASN A 105 0.90 -11.91 11.31
C ASN A 105 1.12 -10.55 12.03
N LYS A 106 0.34 -10.27 13.09
CA LYS A 106 0.46 -9.01 13.86
C LYS A 106 1.79 -8.90 14.62
N GLN A 107 2.36 -10.01 15.07
CA GLN A 107 3.64 -10.05 15.80
C GLN A 107 4.83 -9.69 14.90
N THR A 108 4.64 -9.78 13.58
CA THR A 108 5.67 -9.45 12.58
C THR A 108 5.68 -7.98 12.18
N GLU A 109 4.81 -7.15 12.78
CA GLU A 109 4.52 -5.83 12.23
C GLU A 109 5.71 -4.86 12.33
N ILE A 110 5.95 -4.12 11.25
CA ILE A 110 6.83 -2.96 11.25
C ILE A 110 5.97 -1.72 11.10
N LYS A 111 6.03 -0.83 12.09
CA LYS A 111 5.29 0.44 12.12
C LYS A 111 6.23 1.60 11.85
N ILE A 112 5.85 2.47 10.93
CA ILE A 112 6.56 3.70 10.63
C ILE A 112 5.58 4.87 10.78
N LYS A 113 6.02 5.92 11.47
CA LYS A 113 5.25 7.14 11.68
C LYS A 113 5.61 8.17 10.61
N PHE A 114 4.59 8.68 9.94
CA PHE A 114 4.63 9.77 8.97
C PHE A 114 3.71 10.90 9.46
N ASN A 115 3.82 12.07 8.84
CA ASN A 115 2.78 13.07 8.77
C ASN A 115 2.17 13.13 7.33
N ALA A 116 1.18 13.99 7.10
CA ALA A 116 0.49 14.14 5.82
C ALA A 116 1.42 14.66 4.72
N ILE A 117 2.35 15.57 5.03
CA ILE A 117 3.34 16.08 4.06
C ILE A 117 4.26 14.95 3.60
N GLU A 118 4.77 14.18 4.55
CA GLU A 118 5.60 13.00 4.34
C GLU A 118 4.87 11.92 3.52
N LEU A 119 3.58 11.68 3.81
CA LEU A 119 2.73 10.74 3.08
C LEU A 119 2.51 11.20 1.63
N ARG A 120 2.28 12.51 1.42
CA ARG A 120 2.14 13.11 0.10
C ARG A 120 3.43 13.03 -0.71
N ALA A 121 4.57 13.27 -0.05
CA ALA A 121 5.89 13.11 -0.66
C ALA A 121 6.14 11.67 -1.10
N LEU A 122 5.75 10.67 -0.31
CA LEU A 122 5.78 9.26 -0.71
C LEU A 122 4.88 9.00 -1.93
N GLY A 123 3.66 9.56 -1.95
CA GLY A 123 2.78 9.54 -3.12
C GLY A 123 3.44 10.08 -4.39
N TYR A 124 4.14 11.21 -4.30
CA TYR A 124 4.89 11.78 -5.43
C TYR A 124 6.09 10.93 -5.82
N ALA A 125 6.82 10.34 -4.86
CA ALA A 125 7.91 9.42 -5.14
C ALA A 125 7.44 8.23 -5.98
N ILE A 126 6.29 7.64 -5.62
CA ILE A 126 5.65 6.53 -6.36
C ILE A 126 5.34 6.94 -7.82
N ARG A 127 4.68 8.09 -8.01
CA ARG A 127 4.37 8.62 -9.36
C ARG A 127 5.63 8.91 -10.18
N ASN A 128 6.68 9.41 -9.54
CA ASN A 128 7.96 9.66 -10.21
C ASN A 128 8.66 8.35 -10.58
N SER A 129 8.69 7.35 -9.70
CA SER A 129 9.19 6.00 -10.00
C SER A 129 8.46 5.36 -11.18
N PHE A 130 7.14 5.56 -11.27
CA PHE A 130 6.35 5.09 -12.40
C PHE A 130 6.78 5.73 -13.73
N LYS A 131 6.96 7.06 -13.75
CA LYS A 131 7.36 7.81 -14.96
C LYS A 131 8.76 7.45 -15.46
N LEU A 132 9.69 7.19 -14.55
CA LEU A 132 11.10 6.98 -14.89
C LEU A 132 11.37 5.61 -15.55
N LYS A 133 10.40 4.67 -15.53
CA LYS A 133 10.49 3.32 -16.13
C LYS A 133 11.89 2.71 -16.03
N LYS A 134 12.49 2.77 -14.84
CA LYS A 134 13.88 2.37 -14.69
C LYS A 134 14.06 0.89 -14.99
N SER A 135 15.21 0.56 -15.59
CA SER A 135 15.64 -0.80 -15.85
C SER A 135 15.56 -1.64 -14.58
N ALA A 136 15.09 -2.88 -14.71
CA ALA A 136 14.97 -3.81 -13.59
C ALA A 136 16.31 -3.91 -12.81
N GLY A 137 16.26 -3.72 -11.49
CA GLY A 137 17.43 -3.79 -10.61
C GLY A 137 17.92 -2.45 -10.05
N GLU A 138 17.51 -1.31 -10.63
CA GLU A 138 17.76 0.00 -10.03
C GLU A 138 16.66 0.34 -9.01
N GLY A 139 16.82 -0.10 -7.75
CA GLY A 139 15.98 0.34 -6.62
C GLY A 139 16.33 1.79 -6.26
N VAL A 140 15.40 2.73 -6.48
CA VAL A 140 15.81 4.13 -6.72
C VAL A 140 15.24 5.18 -5.79
N ILE A 141 14.30 4.90 -4.89
CA ILE A 141 13.85 5.95 -3.96
C ILE A 141 13.74 5.42 -2.53
N LEU A 142 14.65 5.90 -1.69
CA LEU A 142 14.63 5.73 -0.23
C LEU A 142 13.77 6.85 0.34
N TYR A 143 12.62 6.51 0.89
CA TYR A 143 11.94 7.39 1.83
C TYR A 143 12.30 6.93 3.24
N LYS A 144 13.13 7.72 3.93
CA LYS A 144 13.48 7.48 5.32
C LYS A 144 12.57 8.30 6.21
N ALA A 145 11.64 7.64 6.91
CA ALA A 145 10.88 8.31 7.95
C ALA A 145 11.80 8.69 9.12
N ASN A 146 11.48 9.78 9.81
CA ASN A 146 12.30 10.41 10.85
C ASN A 146 12.46 9.60 12.17
N THR A 147 12.30 8.28 12.13
CA THR A 147 12.55 7.37 13.27
C THR A 147 13.48 6.26 12.80
N ALA A 148 14.76 6.35 13.19
CA ALA A 148 15.92 5.71 12.57
C ALA A 148 16.00 4.16 12.60
N SER A 149 14.91 3.42 12.86
CA SER A 149 14.91 1.94 12.91
C SER A 149 14.32 1.27 11.67
N ALA A 150 13.60 2.00 10.80
CA ALA A 150 13.10 1.45 9.55
C ALA A 150 12.96 2.49 8.42
N GLU A 151 13.00 2.02 7.17
CA GLU A 151 12.81 2.83 5.97
C GLU A 151 11.81 2.21 5.00
N VAL A 152 11.24 3.04 4.11
CA VAL A 152 10.41 2.61 2.99
C VAL A 152 11.21 2.75 1.70
N GLN A 153 11.31 1.67 0.93
CA GLN A 153 11.97 1.66 -0.38
C GLN A 153 10.96 1.35 -1.49
N ILE A 154 11.16 1.99 -2.64
CA ILE A 154 10.45 1.68 -3.88
C ILE A 154 11.40 0.95 -4.83
N ASN A 155 11.04 -0.27 -5.22
CA ASN A 155 11.77 -1.06 -6.20
C ASN A 155 10.88 -1.34 -7.42
N THR A 156 11.52 -1.55 -8.57
CA THR A 156 10.83 -1.88 -9.82
C THR A 156 11.45 -3.12 -10.44
N SER A 157 10.61 -3.98 -11.01
CA SER A 157 10.97 -5.03 -11.96
C SER A 157 10.11 -4.85 -13.21
N LYS A 158 10.41 -5.59 -14.28
CA LYS A 158 9.86 -5.40 -15.64
C LYS A 158 8.38 -4.98 -15.66
N ASP A 159 7.52 -5.72 -14.95
CA ASP A 159 6.06 -5.51 -14.95
C ASP A 159 5.49 -5.28 -13.53
N MET A 160 6.34 -5.17 -12.51
CA MET A 160 5.93 -5.11 -11.10
C MET A 160 6.64 -4.02 -10.32
N TYR A 161 5.91 -3.40 -9.42
CA TYR A 161 6.39 -2.38 -8.49
C TYR A 161 6.33 -2.93 -7.07
N TYR A 162 7.30 -2.56 -6.24
CA TYR A 162 7.40 -3.07 -4.87
C TYR A 162 7.56 -1.92 -3.89
N ILE A 163 6.71 -1.91 -2.88
CA ILE A 163 6.86 -1.05 -1.71
C ILE A 163 7.40 -1.92 -0.59
N ASN A 164 8.64 -1.66 -0.19
CA ASN A 164 9.34 -2.42 0.83
C ASN A 164 9.52 -1.60 2.09
N CYS A 165 9.40 -2.26 3.23
CA CYS A 165 9.81 -1.76 4.53
C CYS A 165 11.01 -2.55 5.01
N ILE A 166 12.10 -1.87 5.37
CA ILE A 166 13.32 -2.49 5.87
C ILE A 166 13.58 -2.00 7.28
N LYS A 167 13.66 -2.93 8.23
CA LYS A 167 13.98 -2.66 9.64
C LYS A 167 15.47 -2.91 9.89
N TYR A 168 16.25 -1.83 10.08
CA TYR A 168 17.71 -1.88 10.06
C TYR A 168 18.30 -2.79 11.15
N ASP A 169 17.75 -2.78 12.35
CA ASP A 169 18.22 -3.54 13.52
C ASP A 169 18.06 -5.05 13.38
N SER A 170 17.21 -5.53 12.47
CA SER A 170 16.96 -6.96 12.23
C SER A 170 17.27 -7.42 10.81
N GLY A 171 17.54 -6.49 9.89
CA GLY A 171 17.58 -6.75 8.45
C GLY A 171 16.23 -7.21 7.87
N LYS A 172 15.16 -7.22 8.67
CA LYS A 172 13.85 -7.71 8.26
C LYS A 172 13.28 -6.83 7.16
N LYS A 173 12.84 -7.46 6.08
CA LYS A 173 12.23 -6.81 4.92
C LYS A 173 10.83 -7.35 4.68
N ILE A 174 9.83 -6.47 4.70
CA ILE A 174 8.44 -6.80 4.35
C ILE A 174 8.06 -5.99 3.12
N GLY A 175 7.57 -6.64 2.07
CA GLY A 175 7.25 -6.00 0.80
C GLY A 175 5.87 -6.33 0.28
N VAL A 176 5.21 -5.35 -0.34
CA VAL A 176 3.96 -5.52 -1.09
C VAL A 176 4.23 -5.20 -2.56
N SER A 177 3.74 -6.07 -3.44
CA SER A 177 3.90 -5.93 -4.89
C SER A 177 2.62 -5.40 -5.54
N PHE A 178 2.78 -4.58 -6.57
CA PHE A 178 1.71 -3.95 -7.34
C PHE A 178 1.99 -4.11 -8.83
N ASP A 179 0.96 -4.37 -9.63
CA ASP A 179 1.02 -4.06 -11.06
C ASP A 179 0.97 -2.54 -11.30
N GLN A 180 1.18 -2.12 -12.54
CA GLN A 180 1.19 -0.71 -12.93
C GLN A 180 -0.05 0.08 -12.50
N TYR A 181 -1.25 -0.48 -12.68
CA TYR A 181 -2.50 0.23 -12.40
C TYR A 181 -2.73 0.35 -10.90
N ASN A 182 -2.53 -0.75 -10.18
CA ASN A 182 -2.61 -0.79 -8.72
C ASN A 182 -1.54 0.10 -8.06
N PHE A 183 -0.36 0.25 -8.67
CA PHE A 183 0.69 1.14 -8.17
C PHE A 183 0.32 2.63 -8.30
N LEU A 184 -0.34 3.01 -9.40
CA LEU A 184 -0.84 4.38 -9.58
C LEU A 184 -2.03 4.66 -8.66
N ALA A 185 -2.98 3.72 -8.56
CA ALA A 185 -4.11 3.83 -7.62
C ALA A 185 -3.63 3.92 -6.17
N PHE A 186 -2.57 3.20 -5.83
CA PHE A 186 -1.89 3.29 -4.54
C PHE A 186 -1.37 4.72 -4.28
N SER A 187 -0.65 5.32 -5.24
CA SER A 187 -0.20 6.72 -5.14
C SER A 187 -1.35 7.70 -4.89
N ASP A 188 -2.45 7.57 -5.63
CA ASP A 188 -3.61 8.45 -5.51
C ASP A 188 -4.31 8.32 -4.17
N THR A 189 -4.34 7.09 -3.66
CA THR A 189 -4.87 6.84 -2.32
C THR A 189 -4.02 7.55 -1.25
N LEU A 190 -2.69 7.50 -1.35
CA LEU A 190 -1.81 8.19 -0.39
C LEU A 190 -2.01 9.71 -0.43
N LYS A 191 -2.13 10.28 -1.63
CA LYS A 191 -2.41 11.71 -1.80
C LYS A 191 -3.76 12.09 -1.17
N ASN A 192 -4.82 11.36 -1.49
CA ASN A 192 -6.16 11.63 -0.96
C ASN A 192 -6.19 11.53 0.58
N MET A 193 -5.50 10.54 1.15
CA MET A 193 -5.37 10.40 2.61
C MET A 193 -4.60 11.57 3.24
N ALA A 194 -3.51 12.02 2.60
CA ALA A 194 -2.75 13.18 3.06
C ALA A 194 -3.62 14.45 3.05
N ASP A 195 -4.29 14.72 1.94
CA ASP A 195 -5.16 15.90 1.77
C ASP A 195 -6.33 15.90 2.77
N LEU A 196 -6.94 14.73 3.01
CA LEU A 196 -7.99 14.57 4.00
C LEU A 196 -7.46 14.85 5.42
N THR A 197 -6.33 14.25 5.79
CA THR A 197 -5.73 14.40 7.13
C THR A 197 -5.34 15.84 7.42
N GLU A 198 -4.72 16.52 6.45
CA GLU A 198 -4.35 17.93 6.56
C GLU A 198 -5.58 18.86 6.66
N SER A 199 -6.63 18.58 5.87
CA SER A 199 -7.89 19.32 5.97
C SER A 199 -8.53 19.20 7.35
N PHE A 200 -8.54 18.00 7.93
CA PHE A 200 -9.04 17.76 9.28
C PHE A 200 -8.18 18.45 10.34
N LEU A 201 -6.85 18.44 10.21
CA LEU A 201 -5.95 19.14 11.12
C LEU A 201 -6.30 20.63 11.20
N TYR A 202 -6.45 21.29 10.05
CA TYR A 202 -6.78 22.72 10.01
C TYR A 202 -8.17 23.03 10.60
N LYS A 203 -9.16 22.17 10.35
CA LYS A 203 -10.50 22.33 10.95
C LYS A 203 -10.44 22.17 12.47
N HIS A 204 -9.71 21.17 12.96
CA HIS A 204 -9.56 20.89 14.39
C HIS A 204 -8.81 22.01 15.12
N GLN A 205 -7.71 22.50 14.54
CA GLN A 205 -6.98 23.67 15.04
C GLN A 205 -7.87 24.91 15.16
N ARG A 206 -8.72 25.16 14.16
CA ARG A 206 -9.70 26.27 14.20
C ARG A 206 -10.75 26.09 15.28
N ALA A 207 -11.28 24.87 15.44
CA ALA A 207 -12.27 24.57 16.48
C ALA A 207 -11.71 24.81 17.88
N ILE A 208 -10.50 24.31 18.17
CA ILE A 208 -9.82 24.54 19.46
C ILE A 208 -9.57 26.04 19.68
N LYS A 209 -9.09 26.76 18.67
CA LYS A 209 -8.88 28.21 18.76
C LYS A 209 -10.17 28.96 19.08
N ASN A 210 -11.29 28.58 18.46
CA ASN A 210 -12.57 29.24 18.65
C ASN A 210 -13.27 28.86 19.97
N GLN A 211 -12.89 27.74 20.59
CA GLN A 211 -13.33 27.34 21.94
C GLN A 211 -12.49 27.99 23.05
N GLY A 212 -11.42 28.72 22.69
CA GLY A 212 -10.49 29.42 23.58
C GLY A 212 -10.63 30.95 23.56
N VAL A 213 -11.85 31.47 23.47
CA VAL A 213 -12.22 32.86 23.87
C VAL A 213 -13.43 32.79 24.80
#